data_AF-A0A5E7ETL8-F1
#
_entry.id   AF-A0A5E7ETL8-F1
#
_cell.length_a   1.000
_cell.length_b   1.000
_cell.length_c   1.000
_cell.angle_alpha   90.00
_cell.angle_beta   90.00
_cell.angle_gamma   90.00
#
_symmetry.space_group_name_H-M   'P 1'
#
loop_
_entity.id
_entity.type
_entity.pdbx_description
1 polymer ?
#
loop_
_entity_poly.entity_id
_entity_poly.type
_entity_poly.pdbx_seq_one_letter_code
_entity_poly.pdbx_strand_id
1 'polypeptide(L)'
;MKQTGFSAANAAQIIKLAFAPMRCEAEPWDYDHRIRFRVFDSSDEPALTVEELLKHEFSNASSLESAINSWRSRLAQRGFDLDRWVFPRDDQYAT
;
A
#
# COMPACT_ATOMS: atom_id res chain seq x y z
N MET A 1 12.94 5.40 -23.22
CA MET A 1 12.93 4.37 -22.16
C MET A 1 11.50 4.28 -21.66
N LYS A 2 10.81 3.15 -21.85
CA LYS A 2 9.44 2.97 -21.32
C LYS A 2 9.56 2.86 -19.80
N GLN A 3 8.97 3.80 -19.05
CA GLN A 3 8.89 3.68 -17.59
C GLN A 3 7.93 2.52 -17.27
N THR A 4 8.48 1.37 -16.89
CA THR A 4 7.76 0.23 -16.31
C THR A 4 7.75 0.37 -14.79
N GLY A 5 7.06 1.40 -14.29
CA GLY A 5 6.91 1.64 -12.87
C GLY A 5 5.45 1.91 -12.52
N PHE A 6 5.03 1.57 -11.30
CA PHE A 6 3.67 1.84 -10.87
C PHE A 6 3.41 3.36 -10.84
N SER A 7 2.26 3.76 -11.38
CA SER A 7 1.69 5.08 -11.08
C SER A 7 1.31 5.15 -9.60
N ALA A 8 1.24 6.37 -9.04
CA ALA A 8 0.81 6.54 -7.66
C ALA A 8 -0.61 6.00 -7.44
N ALA A 9 -1.50 6.15 -8.43
CA ALA A 9 -2.86 5.60 -8.39
C ALA A 9 -2.87 4.06 -8.30
N ASN A 10 -2.07 3.38 -9.13
CA ASN A 10 -1.98 1.93 -9.10
C ASN A 10 -1.38 1.45 -7.78
N ALA A 11 -0.31 2.08 -7.31
CA ALA A 11 0.30 1.75 -6.02
C ALA A 11 -0.68 1.99 -4.85
N ALA A 12 -1.45 3.09 -4.84
CA ALA A 12 -2.46 3.34 -3.83
C ALA A 12 -3.57 2.27 -3.84
N GLN A 13 -3.99 1.81 -5.02
CA GLN A 13 -4.96 0.73 -5.14
C GLN A 13 -4.41 -0.60 -4.59
N ILE A 14 -3.15 -0.94 -4.88
CA ILE A 14 -2.49 -2.12 -4.34
C ILE A 14 -2.42 -2.04 -2.80
N ILE A 15 -2.05 -0.88 -2.26
CA ILE A 15 -1.99 -0.62 -0.82
C ILE A 15 -3.38 -0.85 -0.18
N LYS A 16 -4.46 -0.31 -0.74
CA LYS A 16 -5.82 -0.51 -0.20
C LYS A 16 -6.21 -1.98 -0.06
N LEU A 17 -5.90 -2.78 -1.08
CA LEU A 17 -6.27 -4.20 -1.11
C LEU A 17 -5.38 -5.05 -0.20
N ALA A 18 -4.17 -4.59 0.10
CA ALA A 18 -3.19 -5.35 0.86
C ALA A 18 -3.48 -5.45 2.36
N PHE A 19 -4.48 -4.77 2.90
CA PHE A 19 -4.79 -4.78 4.33
C PHE A 19 -6.13 -5.44 4.68
N ALA A 20 -6.76 -6.17 3.75
CA ALA A 20 -7.96 -6.95 4.05
C ALA A 20 -7.73 -7.90 5.25
N PRO A 21 -8.74 -8.06 6.14
CA PRO A 21 -10.08 -7.48 6.09
C PRO A 21 -10.19 -6.06 6.68
N MET A 22 -9.09 -5.48 7.16
CA MET A 22 -9.08 -4.13 7.72
C MET A 22 -9.37 -3.08 6.63
N ARG A 23 -10.08 -2.02 7.02
CA ARG A 23 -10.36 -0.89 6.13
C ARG A 23 -9.06 -0.12 5.88
N CYS A 24 -8.72 0.11 4.62
CA CYS A 24 -7.57 0.94 4.25
C CYS A 24 -7.97 2.04 3.27
N GLU A 25 -7.56 3.26 3.57
CA GLU A 25 -7.68 4.41 2.69
C GLU A 25 -6.28 4.84 2.27
N ALA A 26 -6.02 4.82 0.96
CA ALA A 26 -4.77 5.30 0.37
C ALA A 26 -5.06 6.29 -0.75
N GLU A 27 -4.27 7.34 -0.84
CA GLU A 27 -4.41 8.33 -1.91
C GLU A 27 -3.06 8.91 -2.34
N PRO A 28 -2.87 9.11 -3.66
CA PRO A 28 -1.80 9.95 -4.17
C PRO A 28 -1.96 11.40 -3.72
N TRP A 29 -0.85 12.07 -3.49
CA TRP A 29 -0.79 13.52 -3.29
C TRP A 29 0.53 14.07 -3.82
N ASP A 30 0.72 15.39 -3.75
CA ASP A 30 1.91 16.08 -4.25
C ASP A 30 2.19 15.74 -5.73
N TYR A 31 1.21 15.98 -6.60
CA TYR A 31 1.31 15.70 -8.05
C TYR A 31 1.75 14.25 -8.37
N ASP A 32 1.17 13.25 -7.68
CA ASP A 32 1.48 11.81 -7.83
C ASP A 32 2.93 11.44 -7.49
N HIS A 33 3.64 12.27 -6.71
CA HIS A 33 4.98 11.95 -6.20
C HIS A 33 4.97 11.28 -4.82
N ARG A 34 3.83 11.31 -4.13
CA ARG A 34 3.67 10.77 -2.78
C ARG A 34 2.38 10.00 -2.66
N ILE A 35 2.36 9.04 -1.76
CA ILE A 35 1.14 8.37 -1.30
C ILE A 35 1.07 8.54 0.21
N ARG A 36 -0.14 8.80 0.73
CA ARG A 36 -0.43 8.66 2.15
C ARG A 36 -1.54 7.64 2.32
N PHE A 37 -1.51 6.91 3.43
CA PHE A 37 -2.57 5.95 3.72
C PHE A 37 -2.77 5.70 5.20
N ARG A 38 -3.97 5.22 5.53
CA ARG A 38 -4.37 4.80 6.88
C ARG A 38 -5.03 3.42 6.81
N VAL A 39 -4.76 2.62 7.83
CA VAL A 39 -5.43 1.33 8.07
C VAL A 39 -6.17 1.45 9.39
N PHE A 40 -7.46 1.14 9.38
CA PHE A 40 -8.35 1.30 10.52
C PHE A 40 -8.71 -0.05 11.13
N ASP A 41 -8.85 -0.10 12.45
CA ASP A 41 -9.32 -1.29 13.15
C ASP A 41 -10.86 -1.40 13.14
N SER A 42 -11.40 -2.39 13.85
CA SER A 42 -12.85 -2.61 13.93
C SER A 42 -13.62 -1.54 14.68
N SER A 43 -12.94 -0.65 15.41
CA SER A 43 -13.53 0.51 16.09
C SER A 43 -13.40 1.78 15.26
N ASP A 44 -12.92 1.67 14.02
CA ASP A 44 -12.62 2.77 13.09
C ASP A 44 -11.48 3.70 13.56
N GLU A 45 -10.66 3.23 14.50
CA GLU A 45 -9.47 3.94 14.96
C GLU A 45 -8.27 3.62 14.07
N PRO A 46 -7.36 4.59 13.81
CA PRO A 46 -6.20 4.36 12.95
C PRO A 46 -5.21 3.40 13.62
N ALA A 47 -5.21 2.15 13.16
CA ALA A 47 -4.22 1.17 13.53
C ALA A 47 -2.85 1.51 12.93
N LEU A 48 -2.79 1.97 11.68
CA LEU A 48 -1.54 2.40 11.03
C LEU A 48 -1.78 3.69 10.26
N THR A 49 -0.83 4.62 10.38
CA THR A 49 -0.79 5.85 9.58
C THR A 49 0.57 5.97 8.92
N VAL A 50 0.57 6.14 7.60
CA VAL A 50 1.75 6.48 6.81
C VAL A 50 1.46 7.81 6.11
N GLU A 51 2.06 8.87 6.66
CA GLU A 51 1.90 10.24 6.14
C GLU A 51 2.63 10.44 4.80
N GLU A 52 3.69 9.67 4.56
CA GLU A 52 4.53 9.82 3.38
C GLU A 52 5.13 8.48 2.94
N LEU A 53 4.79 8.08 1.72
CA LEU A 53 5.48 7.07 0.93
C LEU A 53 5.99 7.73 -0.36
N LEU A 54 7.30 7.73 -0.55
CA LEU A 54 7.95 8.47 -1.64
C LEU A 54 7.92 7.71 -2.96
N LYS A 55 7.97 8.43 -4.09
CA LYS A 55 7.97 7.85 -5.44
C LYS A 55 8.97 6.71 -5.65
N HIS A 56 10.18 6.83 -5.12
CA HIS A 56 11.19 5.77 -5.29
C HIS A 56 10.84 4.49 -4.52
N GLU A 57 9.97 4.56 -3.51
CA GLU A 57 9.53 3.42 -2.71
C GLU A 57 8.34 2.70 -3.37
N PHE A 58 7.48 3.42 -4.09
CA PHE A 58 6.29 2.82 -4.73
C PHE A 58 6.42 2.60 -6.24
N SER A 59 7.38 3.23 -6.93
CA SER A 59 7.52 3.10 -8.39
C SER A 59 8.10 1.74 -8.83
N ASN A 60 8.67 0.97 -7.91
CA ASN A 60 9.20 -0.37 -8.16
C ASN A 60 8.36 -1.42 -7.41
N ALA A 61 7.95 -2.48 -8.11
CA ALA A 61 7.17 -3.58 -7.55
C ALA A 61 7.79 -4.21 -6.29
N SER A 62 9.08 -4.55 -6.34
CA SER A 62 9.79 -5.18 -5.23
C SER A 62 9.90 -4.24 -4.03
N SER A 63 10.12 -2.94 -4.27
CA SER A 63 10.14 -1.93 -3.21
C SER A 63 8.77 -1.76 -2.56
N LEU A 64 7.71 -1.66 -3.37
CA LEU A 64 6.34 -1.53 -2.88
C LEU A 64 5.90 -2.77 -2.10
N GLU A 65 6.18 -3.97 -2.63
CA GLU A 65 5.91 -5.24 -1.95
C GLU A 65 6.61 -5.32 -0.59
N SER A 66 7.90 -4.99 -0.57
CA SER A 66 8.70 -5.02 0.66
C SER A 66 8.17 -4.03 1.71
N ALA A 67 7.79 -2.82 1.28
CA ALA A 67 7.21 -1.81 2.15
C ALA A 67 5.87 -2.29 2.73
N ILE A 68 4.98 -2.82 1.89
CA ILE A 68 3.68 -3.36 2.32
C ILE A 68 3.85 -4.52 3.31
N ASN A 69 4.74 -5.48 3.01
CA ASN A 69 5.00 -6.60 3.91
C ASN A 69 5.56 -6.14 5.27
N SER A 70 6.37 -5.07 5.29
CA SER A 70 6.86 -4.47 6.53
C SER A 70 5.70 -3.91 7.38
N TRP A 71 4.77 -3.17 6.79
CA TRP A 71 3.60 -2.64 7.50
C TRP A 71 2.64 -3.74 7.95
N ARG A 72 2.37 -4.75 7.11
CA ARG A 72 1.57 -5.93 7.48
C ARG A 72 2.20 -6.68 8.66
N SER A 73 3.51 -6.84 8.68
CA SER A 73 4.24 -7.45 9.80
C SER A 73 4.09 -6.63 11.10
N ARG A 74 4.18 -5.30 11.02
CA ARG A 74 3.95 -4.42 12.19
C ARG A 74 2.53 -4.52 12.76
N LEU A 75 1.52 -4.65 11.89
CA LEU A 75 0.13 -4.86 12.31
C LEU A 75 -0.05 -6.24 12.96
N ALA A 76 0.51 -7.28 12.36
CA ALA A 76 0.48 -8.63 12.93
C ALA A 76 1.17 -8.71 14.31
N GLN A 77 2.32 -8.03 14.49
CA GLN A 77 3.01 -7.93 15.78
C GLN A 77 2.18 -7.23 16.87
N ARG A 78 1.22 -6.40 16.47
CA ARG A 78 0.27 -5.73 17.37
C ARG A 78 -1.01 -6.53 17.62
N GLY A 79 -1.12 -7.72 17.05
CA GLY A 79 -2.25 -8.64 17.24
C GLY A 79 -3.38 -8.47 16.24
N PHE A 80 -3.19 -7.70 15.16
CA PHE A 80 -4.18 -7.62 14.08
C PHE A 80 -4.06 -8.84 13.15
N ASP A 81 -5.19 -9.45 12.82
CA ASP A 81 -5.26 -10.54 11.86
C ASP A 81 -5.55 -9.98 10.45
N LEU A 82 -4.71 -10.36 9.49
CA LEU A 82 -4.77 -9.90 8.11
C LEU A 82 -4.83 -11.12 7.20
N ASP A 83 -5.72 -11.08 6.21
CA ASP A 83 -5.82 -12.13 5.21
C ASP A 83 -4.48 -12.31 4.50
N ARG A 84 -4.20 -13.55 4.07
CA ARG A 84 -3.02 -13.83 3.27
C ARG A 84 -3.08 -12.98 1.99
N TRP A 85 -2.04 -12.16 1.80
CA TRP A 85 -1.90 -11.32 0.62
C TRP A 85 -0.72 -11.78 -0.23
N VAL A 86 -0.87 -11.64 -1.54
CA VAL A 86 0.18 -11.90 -2.54
C VAL A 86 0.26 -10.67 -3.41
N PHE A 87 1.48 -10.18 -3.68
CA PHE A 87 1.66 -9.02 -4.53
C PHE A 87 1.06 -9.27 -5.92
N PRO A 88 0.21 -8.37 -6.43
CA PRO A 88 -0.43 -8.57 -7.71
C PRO A 88 0.56 -8.39 -8.86
N ARG A 89 0.37 -9.15 -9.93
CA ARG A 89 1.28 -9.13 -11.08
C ARG A 89 1.04 -7.88 -11.94
N ASP A 90 2.12 -7.36 -12.55
CA ASP A 90 2.13 -6.12 -13.35
C ASP A 90 1.05 -6.06 -14.46
N ASP A 91 0.67 -7.21 -15.00
CA ASP A 91 -0.33 -7.34 -16.07
C ASP A 91 -1.78 -7.02 -15.62
N GLN A 92 -2.04 -6.93 -14.31
CA GLN A 92 -3.37 -6.66 -13.76
C GLN A 92 -3.72 -5.18 -13.63
N TYR A 93 -2.76 -4.27 -13.86
CA TYR A 93 -2.98 -2.81 -13.78
C TYR A 93 -2.43 -2.04 -14.98
N ALA A 94 -2.09 -2.74 -16.07
CA ALA A 94 -1.79 -2.11 -17.35
C ALA A 94 -3.09 -1.62 -17.99
N THR A 95 -3.32 -0.31 -18.00
CA THR A 95 -4.37 0.36 -18.80
C THR A 95 -3.70 1.40 -19.68
#